data_AF-A0A9W7GA13-F1
#
_entry.id   AF-A0A9W7GA13-F1
#
_cell.length_a   1.000
_cell.length_b   1.000
_cell.length_c   1.000
_cell.angle_alpha   90.00
_cell.angle_beta   90.00
_cell.angle_gamma   90.00
#
_symmetry.space_group_name_H-M   'P 1'
#
loop_
_entity.id
_entity.type
_entity.pdbx_description
1 polymer ?
#
loop_
_entity_poly.entity_id
_entity_poly.type
_entity_poly.pdbx_seq_one_letter_code
_entity_poly.pdbx_strand_id
1 'polypeptide(L)'
;MVTKSGLGLEVRRSVVKGAQVFDSIDGSWEKFSDRNGLGSQRKKQPPYPIQSPPPPLLPLDSATFAKLIGIFDAAFLLNAPVPCSPDALATEVDRIKLLVKPSFDRMSDPSPTTFEAYCRFRAYCSLSSSSPPPLLRRAKNKFALSVGSNIITLLNIPLPSTPTLDSCNSTLLRALEELRLLGLLARATLSDVNDEAREDFADGLDTTITVAVDTDIFQSSTILLSEQGFRLFTPSLTSFLTQYIFSTLPNTTVDVTEYFMDTNYNSDPDKFEVKQVLVNCELKQ
;
A
#
# COMPACT_ATOMS: atom_id res chain seq x y z
N MET A 1 -13.60 13.76 -16.18
CA MET A 1 -13.11 15.05 -15.66
C MET A 1 -13.31 15.05 -14.14
N VAL A 2 -12.48 14.25 -13.47
CA VAL A 2 -12.36 14.21 -12.01
C VAL A 2 -11.25 15.22 -11.65
N THR A 3 -11.12 15.67 -10.40
CA THR A 3 -9.96 16.42 -9.86
C THR A 3 -9.94 17.97 -9.91
N LYS A 4 -10.88 18.62 -9.22
CA LYS A 4 -10.64 19.94 -8.58
C LYS A 4 -10.89 19.94 -7.07
N SER A 5 -11.16 18.78 -6.46
CA SER A 5 -11.42 18.69 -5.03
C SER A 5 -10.13 18.96 -4.24
N GLY A 6 -10.25 19.59 -3.06
CA GLY A 6 -9.12 19.85 -2.17
C GLY A 6 -8.32 18.60 -1.78
N LEU A 7 -8.94 17.43 -1.90
CA LEU A 7 -8.32 16.15 -1.61
C LEU A 7 -7.61 15.51 -2.80
N GLY A 8 -8.06 15.77 -4.03
CA GLY A 8 -7.28 15.47 -5.24
C GLY A 8 -5.94 16.23 -5.23
N LEU A 9 -5.94 17.46 -4.72
CA LEU A 9 -4.71 18.23 -4.48
C LEU A 9 -3.82 17.60 -3.40
N GLU A 10 -4.37 16.90 -2.40
CA GLU A 10 -3.59 16.28 -1.33
C GLU A 10 -2.97 14.94 -1.74
N VAL A 11 -3.68 14.10 -2.51
CA VAL A 11 -3.08 12.93 -3.19
C VAL A 11 -1.94 13.40 -4.09
N ARG A 12 -2.20 14.41 -4.94
CA ARG A 12 -1.17 15.03 -5.79
C ARG A 12 0.02 15.57 -4.98
N ARG A 13 -0.21 16.20 -3.82
CA ARG A 13 0.87 16.68 -2.94
C ARG A 13 1.69 15.55 -2.34
N SER A 14 1.08 14.44 -1.95
CA SER A 14 1.81 13.28 -1.44
C SER A 14 2.70 12.67 -2.51
N VAL A 15 2.21 12.62 -3.75
CA VAL A 15 2.98 12.18 -4.93
C VAL A 15 4.11 13.15 -5.22
N VAL A 16 3.82 14.47 -5.29
CA VAL A 16 4.83 15.50 -5.53
C VAL A 16 5.91 15.48 -4.45
N LYS A 17 5.55 15.25 -3.19
CA LYS A 17 6.53 15.02 -2.11
C LYS A 17 7.38 13.79 -2.36
N GLY A 18 6.78 12.68 -2.80
CA GLY A 18 7.51 11.48 -3.22
C GLY A 18 8.52 11.81 -4.33
N ALA A 19 8.06 12.43 -5.42
CA ALA A 19 8.91 12.88 -6.51
C ALA A 19 10.03 13.83 -6.05
N GLN A 20 9.75 14.76 -5.14
CA GLN A 20 10.74 15.68 -4.57
C GLN A 20 11.78 14.98 -3.70
N VAL A 21 11.41 13.93 -2.95
CA VAL A 21 12.36 13.13 -2.18
C VAL A 21 13.31 12.40 -3.14
N PHE A 22 12.78 11.76 -4.19
CA PHE A 22 13.60 11.09 -5.21
C PHE A 22 14.49 12.06 -5.99
N ASP A 23 13.97 13.22 -6.37
CA ASP A 23 14.73 14.29 -7.03
C ASP A 23 15.81 14.88 -6.09
N SER A 24 15.57 14.93 -4.78
CA SER A 24 16.59 15.36 -3.82
C SER A 24 17.70 14.32 -3.64
N ILE A 25 17.36 13.03 -3.69
CA ILE A 25 18.31 11.92 -3.60
C ILE A 25 19.13 11.83 -4.88
N ASP A 26 18.48 11.88 -6.05
CA ASP A 26 19.14 11.88 -7.35
C ASP A 26 19.99 13.15 -7.54
N GLY A 27 19.48 14.32 -7.18
CA GLY A 27 20.23 15.58 -7.22
C GLY A 27 21.43 15.60 -6.26
N SER A 28 21.35 14.90 -5.13
CA SER A 28 22.49 14.72 -4.20
C SER A 28 23.52 13.74 -4.77
N TRP A 29 23.05 12.66 -5.41
CA TRP A 29 23.88 11.71 -6.14
C TRP A 29 24.54 12.30 -7.38
N GLU A 30 23.87 13.19 -8.11
CA GLU A 30 24.40 13.94 -9.25
C GLU A 30 25.51 14.88 -8.78
N LYS A 31 25.25 15.68 -7.74
CA LYS A 31 26.27 16.58 -7.16
C LYS A 31 27.47 15.81 -6.65
N PHE A 32 27.26 14.64 -6.03
CA PHE A 32 28.34 13.75 -5.61
C PHE A 32 29.10 13.16 -6.80
N SER A 33 28.39 12.68 -7.82
CA SER A 33 28.94 12.13 -9.06
C SER A 33 29.80 13.17 -9.81
N ASP A 34 29.31 14.39 -9.94
CA ASP A 34 30.01 15.48 -10.63
C ASP A 34 31.24 15.95 -9.85
N ARG A 35 31.14 16.07 -8.52
CA ARG A 35 32.26 16.43 -7.66
C ARG A 35 33.40 15.40 -7.71
N ASN A 36 33.08 14.13 -7.92
CA ASN A 36 34.06 13.04 -7.98
C ASN A 36 34.41 12.64 -9.43
N GLY A 37 33.99 13.39 -10.45
CA GLY A 37 34.31 13.13 -11.86
C GLY A 37 33.66 11.86 -12.45
N LEU A 38 32.71 11.26 -11.73
CA LEU A 38 32.00 10.03 -12.10
C LEU A 38 31.01 10.27 -13.26
N GLY A 39 30.58 11.52 -13.47
CA GLY A 39 29.62 11.91 -14.52
C GLY A 39 30.14 11.78 -15.96
N SER A 40 31.46 11.72 -16.17
CA SER A 40 32.09 11.57 -17.49
C SER A 40 31.79 10.21 -18.15
N GLN A 41 31.37 9.21 -17.37
CA GLN A 41 30.95 7.90 -17.87
C GLN A 41 29.44 7.82 -18.18
N ARG A 42 28.60 8.71 -17.62
CA ARG A 42 27.13 8.71 -17.86
C ARG A 42 26.76 9.03 -19.31
N LYS A 43 27.50 9.93 -19.99
CA LYS A 43 27.29 10.22 -21.42
C LYS A 43 27.60 9.04 -22.36
N LYS A 44 28.26 7.99 -21.84
CA LYS A 44 28.56 6.74 -22.57
C LYS A 44 27.59 5.62 -22.20
N GLN A 45 26.73 5.81 -21.20
CA GLN A 45 25.71 4.82 -20.88
C GLN A 45 24.62 4.85 -21.95
N PRO A 46 24.14 3.67 -22.41
CA PRO A 46 22.97 3.62 -23.25
C PRO A 46 21.80 4.32 -22.55
N PRO A 47 20.84 4.89 -23.31
CA PRO A 47 19.64 5.48 -22.74
C PRO A 47 19.03 4.52 -21.72
N TYR A 48 18.51 5.07 -20.61
CA TYR A 48 17.81 4.27 -19.60
C TYR A 48 16.88 3.29 -20.31
N PRO A 49 16.97 1.99 -19.99
CA PRO A 49 16.12 1.00 -20.64
C PRO A 49 14.69 1.48 -20.46
N ILE A 50 13.96 1.56 -21.58
CA ILE A 50 12.53 1.88 -21.59
C ILE A 50 11.91 0.97 -20.55
N GLN A 51 11.41 1.54 -19.45
CA GLN A 51 10.76 0.74 -18.42
C GLN A 51 9.61 0.02 -19.11
N SER A 52 9.75 -1.30 -19.26
CA SER A 52 8.68 -2.13 -19.77
C SER A 52 7.45 -1.88 -18.91
N PRO A 53 6.28 -1.65 -19.52
CA PRO A 53 5.06 -1.44 -18.75
C PRO A 53 4.90 -2.59 -17.75
N PRO A 54 4.35 -2.32 -16.56
CA PRO A 54 4.15 -3.36 -15.58
C PRO A 54 3.32 -4.49 -16.21
N PRO A 55 3.62 -5.76 -15.87
CA PRO A 55 2.84 -6.86 -16.39
C PRO A 55 1.36 -6.68 -16.01
N PRO A 56 0.41 -7.22 -16.79
CA PRO A 56 -0.98 -7.23 -16.36
C PRO A 56 -1.16 -8.10 -15.12
N LEU A 57 -2.18 -7.81 -14.31
CA LEU A 57 -2.60 -8.70 -13.22
C LEU A 57 -2.95 -10.08 -13.79
N LEU A 58 -2.55 -11.13 -13.06
CA LEU A 58 -3.06 -12.47 -13.34
C LEU A 58 -4.56 -12.54 -13.01
N PRO A 59 -5.33 -13.44 -13.65
CA PRO A 59 -6.75 -13.62 -13.33
C PRO A 59 -6.94 -13.96 -11.85
N LEU A 60 -7.70 -13.14 -11.13
CA LEU A 60 -8.08 -13.43 -9.74
C LEU A 60 -9.30 -14.35 -9.70
N ASP A 61 -9.18 -15.44 -8.94
CA ASP A 61 -10.32 -16.29 -8.62
C ASP A 61 -11.33 -15.57 -7.71
N SER A 62 -12.62 -15.69 -8.05
CA SER A 62 -13.71 -15.04 -7.31
C SER A 62 -13.82 -15.54 -5.87
N ALA A 63 -13.47 -16.81 -5.59
CA ALA A 63 -13.51 -17.32 -4.23
C ALA A 63 -12.36 -16.73 -3.38
N THR A 64 -11.17 -16.55 -3.96
CA THR A 64 -10.07 -15.82 -3.31
C THR A 64 -10.46 -14.38 -2.98
N PHE A 65 -11.09 -13.68 -3.92
CA PHE A 65 -11.59 -12.33 -3.66
C PHE A 65 -12.62 -12.29 -2.52
N ALA A 66 -13.60 -13.19 -2.54
CA ALA A 66 -14.63 -13.27 -1.50
C ALA A 66 -14.02 -13.58 -0.12
N LYS A 67 -13.02 -14.45 -0.05
CA LYS A 67 -12.27 -14.73 1.19
C LYS A 67 -11.56 -13.48 1.72
N LEU A 68 -10.92 -12.69 0.85
CA LEU A 68 -10.27 -11.44 1.25
C LEU A 68 -11.27 -10.42 1.81
N ILE A 69 -12.43 -10.25 1.16
CA ILE A 69 -13.49 -9.38 1.69
C ILE A 69 -13.96 -9.87 3.07
N GLY A 70 -14.13 -11.19 3.25
CA GLY A 70 -14.46 -11.77 4.54
C GLY A 70 -13.40 -11.50 5.63
N ILE A 71 -12.11 -11.56 5.27
CA ILE A 71 -11.00 -11.20 6.16
C ILE A 71 -11.10 -9.74 6.58
N PHE A 72 -11.34 -8.81 5.65
CA PHE A 72 -11.46 -7.39 5.96
C PHE A 72 -12.67 -7.09 6.85
N ASP A 73 -13.83 -7.67 6.54
CA ASP A 73 -15.04 -7.49 7.36
C ASP A 73 -14.83 -8.00 8.78
N ALA A 74 -14.28 -9.20 8.94
CA ALA A 74 -14.01 -9.78 10.24
C ALA A 74 -13.00 -8.95 11.04
N ALA A 75 -11.92 -8.50 10.40
CA ALA A 75 -10.93 -7.64 11.03
C ALA A 75 -11.51 -6.29 11.44
N PHE A 76 -12.37 -5.69 10.61
CA PHE A 76 -13.06 -4.43 10.94
C PHE A 76 -14.00 -4.62 12.12
N LEU A 77 -14.90 -5.61 12.07
CA LEU A 77 -15.87 -5.87 13.15
C LEU A 77 -15.18 -6.15 14.49
N LEU A 78 -14.04 -6.84 14.47
CA LEU A 78 -13.24 -7.12 15.67
C LEU A 78 -12.56 -5.87 16.25
N ASN A 79 -12.16 -4.93 15.39
CA ASN A 79 -11.27 -3.81 15.77
C ASN A 79 -11.90 -2.42 15.60
N ALA A 80 -13.20 -2.36 15.27
CA ALA A 80 -13.92 -1.12 15.09
C ALA A 80 -13.77 -0.23 16.34
N PRO A 81 -13.59 1.10 16.18
CA PRO A 81 -13.38 2.00 17.30
C PRO A 81 -14.61 2.10 18.22
N VAL A 82 -15.79 1.78 17.67
CA VAL A 82 -17.06 1.63 18.37
C VAL A 82 -17.62 0.25 18.01
N PRO A 83 -18.20 -0.51 18.96
CA PRO A 83 -18.82 -1.79 18.66
C PRO A 83 -19.80 -1.68 17.47
N CYS A 84 -19.56 -2.50 16.45
CA CYS A 84 -20.35 -2.54 15.23
C CYS A 84 -20.87 -3.96 15.04
N SER A 85 -22.17 -4.12 14.80
CA SER A 85 -22.74 -5.43 14.48
C SER A 85 -22.54 -5.78 13.00
N PRO A 86 -22.49 -7.06 12.64
CA PRO A 86 -22.48 -7.49 11.24
C PRO A 86 -23.63 -6.89 10.41
N ASP A 87 -24.83 -6.79 11.00
CA ASP A 87 -26.01 -6.23 10.33
C ASP A 87 -25.87 -4.73 10.07
N ALA A 88 -25.28 -3.98 11.01
CA ALA A 88 -25.02 -2.55 10.83
C ALA A 88 -24.01 -2.32 9.70
N LEU A 89 -22.95 -3.14 9.64
CA LEU A 89 -21.99 -3.09 8.55
C LEU A 89 -22.65 -3.42 7.20
N ALA A 90 -23.41 -4.52 7.12
CA ALA A 90 -24.10 -4.91 5.89
C ALA A 90 -25.06 -3.82 5.39
N THR A 91 -25.85 -3.25 6.31
CA THR A 91 -26.77 -2.15 6.00
C THR A 91 -26.04 -0.93 5.44
N GLU A 92 -24.91 -0.55 6.03
CA GLU A 92 -24.13 0.60 5.56
C GLU A 92 -23.48 0.34 4.20
N VAL A 93 -22.98 -0.88 3.98
CA VAL A 93 -22.44 -1.31 2.68
C VAL A 93 -23.51 -1.22 1.59
N ASP A 94 -24.71 -1.75 1.84
CA ASP A 94 -25.81 -1.72 0.87
C ASP A 94 -26.28 -0.28 0.58
N ARG A 95 -26.36 0.56 1.62
CA ARG A 95 -26.64 1.99 1.47
C ARG A 95 -25.62 2.68 0.57
N ILE A 96 -24.33 2.40 0.77
CA ILE A 96 -23.25 2.97 -0.06
C ILE A 96 -23.32 2.44 -1.49
N LYS A 97 -23.56 1.13 -1.68
CA LYS A 97 -23.74 0.53 -3.01
C LYS A 97 -24.83 1.24 -3.79
N LEU A 98 -26.01 1.42 -3.20
CA LEU A 98 -27.13 2.14 -3.82
C LEU A 98 -26.77 3.59 -4.17
N LEU A 99 -26.04 4.27 -3.28
CA LEU A 99 -25.64 5.66 -3.46
C LEU A 99 -24.65 5.85 -4.62
N VAL A 100 -23.65 4.96 -4.76
CA VAL A 100 -22.54 5.14 -5.71
C VAL A 100 -22.66 4.34 -6.99
N LYS A 101 -23.52 3.33 -7.06
CA LYS A 101 -23.73 2.50 -8.24
C LYS A 101 -23.92 3.32 -9.52
N PRO A 102 -24.76 4.38 -9.57
CA PRO A 102 -24.93 5.18 -10.79
C PRO A 102 -23.65 5.86 -11.29
N SER A 103 -22.71 6.16 -10.39
CA SER A 103 -21.42 6.76 -10.75
C SER A 103 -20.44 5.74 -11.31
N PHE A 104 -20.44 4.52 -10.77
CA PHE A 104 -19.61 3.41 -11.26
C PHE A 104 -20.12 2.85 -12.58
N ASP A 105 -21.44 2.75 -12.77
CA ASP A 105 -22.04 2.28 -14.03
C ASP A 105 -21.73 3.21 -15.23
N ARG A 106 -21.30 4.46 -14.96
CA ARG A 106 -20.86 5.43 -15.98
C ARG A 106 -19.36 5.37 -16.28
N MET A 107 -18.59 4.56 -15.55
CA MET A 107 -17.18 4.36 -15.83
C MET A 107 -17.01 3.52 -17.10
N SER A 108 -15.94 3.79 -17.85
CA SER A 108 -15.62 3.06 -19.08
C SER A 108 -15.28 1.60 -18.85
N ASP A 109 -14.80 1.24 -17.65
CA ASP A 109 -14.46 -0.13 -17.27
C ASP A 109 -14.79 -0.37 -15.78
N PRO A 110 -16.05 -0.73 -15.46
CA PRO A 110 -16.46 -0.96 -14.08
C PRO A 110 -15.99 -2.35 -13.61
N SER A 111 -14.88 -2.37 -12.87
CA SER A 111 -14.43 -3.58 -12.17
C SER A 111 -15.36 -3.90 -10.98
N PRO A 112 -16.02 -5.07 -10.95
CA PRO A 112 -16.85 -5.48 -9.81
C PRO A 112 -16.06 -5.55 -8.50
N THR A 113 -14.80 -5.97 -8.59
CA THR A 113 -13.86 -6.03 -7.47
C THR A 113 -13.58 -4.64 -6.91
N THR A 114 -13.28 -3.67 -7.77
CA THR A 114 -13.03 -2.29 -7.35
C THR A 114 -14.27 -1.68 -6.70
N PHE A 115 -15.45 -1.92 -7.28
CA PHE A 115 -16.71 -1.43 -6.72
C PHE A 115 -17.00 -2.02 -5.33
N GLU A 116 -16.87 -3.34 -5.17
CA GLU A 116 -17.11 -4.01 -3.88
C GLU A 116 -16.14 -3.52 -2.81
N ALA A 117 -14.83 -3.49 -3.12
CA ALA A 117 -13.81 -3.01 -2.20
C ALA A 117 -14.04 -1.55 -1.79
N TYR A 118 -14.32 -0.67 -2.76
CA TYR A 118 -14.64 0.73 -2.48
C TYR A 118 -15.83 0.87 -1.51
N CYS A 119 -16.92 0.14 -1.76
CA CYS A 119 -18.12 0.23 -0.93
C CYS A 119 -17.84 -0.22 0.52
N ARG A 120 -17.10 -1.33 0.69
CA ARG A 120 -16.74 -1.90 1.99
C ARG A 120 -15.87 -0.95 2.81
N PHE A 121 -14.77 -0.49 2.25
CA PHE A 121 -13.84 0.39 2.97
C PHE A 121 -14.42 1.78 3.23
N ARG A 122 -15.30 2.27 2.34
CA ARG A 122 -16.09 3.46 2.62
C ARG A 122 -17.04 3.25 3.80
N ALA A 123 -17.69 2.09 3.90
CA ALA A 123 -18.54 1.76 5.04
C ALA A 123 -17.75 1.74 6.35
N TYR A 124 -16.56 1.12 6.36
CA TYR A 124 -15.68 1.11 7.53
C TYR A 124 -15.35 2.53 8.02
N CYS A 125 -15.00 3.41 7.08
CA CYS A 125 -14.69 4.80 7.40
C CYS A 125 -15.94 5.58 7.87
N SER A 126 -17.09 5.38 7.22
CA SER A 126 -18.37 6.00 7.58
C SER A 126 -18.79 5.64 9.01
N LEU A 127 -18.74 4.36 9.36
CA LEU A 127 -19.10 3.85 10.69
C LEU A 127 -18.12 4.29 11.79
N SER A 128 -16.93 4.75 11.41
CA SER A 128 -15.88 5.17 12.34
C SER A 128 -15.73 6.69 12.45
N SER A 129 -16.41 7.48 11.61
CA SER A 129 -16.11 8.90 11.41
C SER A 129 -16.35 9.78 12.65
N SER A 130 -17.18 9.33 13.59
CA SER A 130 -17.51 10.05 14.82
C SER A 130 -16.53 9.78 15.97
N SER A 131 -15.60 8.84 15.81
CA SER A 131 -14.69 8.42 16.88
C SER A 131 -13.51 9.39 17.06
N PRO A 132 -13.00 9.57 18.29
CA PRO A 132 -11.87 10.45 18.54
C PRO A 132 -10.55 9.90 17.96
N PRO A 133 -9.59 10.77 17.56
CA PRO A 133 -8.37 10.36 16.87
C PRO A 133 -7.52 9.25 17.54
N PRO A 134 -7.35 9.21 18.88
CA PRO A 134 -6.59 8.15 19.53
C PRO A 134 -7.21 6.75 19.35
N LEU A 135 -8.55 6.65 19.41
CA LEU A 135 -9.26 5.40 19.17
C LEU A 135 -9.16 4.97 17.71
N LEU A 136 -9.25 5.93 16.79
CA LEU A 136 -9.08 5.68 15.36
C LEU A 136 -7.70 5.12 15.03
N ARG A 137 -6.64 5.71 15.58
CA ARG A 137 -5.27 5.24 15.37
C ARG A 137 -5.09 3.81 15.88
N ARG A 138 -5.60 3.52 17.08
CA ARG A 138 -5.55 2.18 17.66
C ARG A 138 -6.33 1.16 16.83
N ALA A 139 -7.53 1.53 16.39
CA ALA A 139 -8.39 0.68 15.54
C ALA A 139 -7.70 0.37 14.21
N LYS A 140 -7.14 1.39 13.53
CA LYS A 140 -6.37 1.24 12.29
C LYS A 140 -5.21 0.26 12.44
N ASN A 141 -4.39 0.43 13.48
CA ASN A 141 -3.21 -0.43 13.67
C ASN A 141 -3.62 -1.88 13.97
N LYS A 142 -4.61 -2.08 14.83
CA LYS A 142 -5.12 -3.44 15.12
C LYS A 142 -5.78 -4.09 13.92
N PHE A 143 -6.54 -3.33 13.13
CA PHE A 143 -7.11 -3.77 11.87
C PHE A 143 -6.01 -4.25 10.91
N ALA A 144 -4.96 -3.43 10.69
CA ALA A 144 -3.85 -3.77 9.81
C ALA A 144 -3.14 -5.07 10.24
N LEU A 145 -2.85 -5.22 11.54
CA LEU A 145 -2.24 -6.44 12.08
C LEU A 145 -3.15 -7.67 11.95
N SER A 146 -4.45 -7.51 12.21
CA SER A 146 -5.43 -8.58 12.10
C SER A 146 -5.58 -9.04 10.64
N VAL A 147 -5.65 -8.10 9.70
CA VAL A 147 -5.69 -8.41 8.27
C VAL A 147 -4.41 -9.07 7.81
N GLY A 148 -3.24 -8.52 8.14
CA GLY A 148 -1.94 -9.09 7.76
C GLY A 148 -1.76 -10.53 8.25
N SER A 149 -2.17 -10.82 9.49
CA SER A 149 -2.14 -12.18 10.05
C SER A 149 -3.04 -13.17 9.31
N ASN A 150 -4.26 -12.75 8.96
CA ASN A 150 -5.19 -13.59 8.22
C ASN A 150 -4.74 -13.79 6.76
N ILE A 151 -4.10 -12.80 6.13
CA ILE A 151 -3.52 -12.96 4.80
C ILE A 151 -2.35 -13.96 4.86
N ILE A 152 -1.44 -13.86 5.83
CA ILE A 152 -0.36 -14.85 5.98
C ILE A 152 -0.90 -16.27 6.10
N THR A 153 -1.97 -16.45 6.88
CA THR A 153 -2.69 -17.72 6.99
C THR A 153 -3.29 -18.15 5.65
N LEU A 154 -3.95 -17.25 4.92
CA LEU A 154 -4.54 -17.51 3.61
C LEU A 154 -3.48 -17.97 2.59
N LEU A 155 -2.29 -17.37 2.62
CA LEU A 155 -1.16 -17.69 1.74
C LEU A 155 -0.38 -18.94 2.21
N ASN A 156 -0.72 -19.51 3.37
CA ASN A 156 0.00 -20.63 3.99
C ASN A 156 1.50 -20.37 4.18
N ILE A 157 1.87 -19.14 4.56
CA ILE A 157 3.28 -18.76 4.72
C ILE A 157 3.70 -18.97 6.18
N PRO A 158 4.71 -19.82 6.44
CA PRO A 158 5.19 -20.03 7.80
C PRO A 158 5.94 -18.78 8.27
N LEU A 159 5.59 -18.30 9.47
CA LEU A 159 6.38 -17.28 10.15
C LEU A 159 7.62 -17.90 10.78
N PRO A 160 8.74 -17.17 10.82
CA PRO A 160 9.96 -17.65 11.47
C PRO A 160 9.75 -17.79 12.99
N SER A 161 10.22 -18.90 13.56
CA SER A 161 10.16 -19.14 15.02
C SER A 161 11.00 -18.14 15.82
N THR A 162 12.07 -17.64 15.21
CA THR A 162 12.95 -16.60 15.76
C THR A 162 13.09 -15.51 14.70
N PRO A 163 12.26 -14.46 14.76
CA PRO A 163 12.25 -13.42 13.73
C PRO A 163 13.52 -12.57 13.80
N THR A 164 14.25 -12.58 12.70
CA THR A 164 15.35 -11.66 12.36
C THR A 164 14.97 -10.81 11.16
N LEU A 165 15.68 -9.69 10.94
CA LEU A 165 15.46 -8.82 9.78
C LEU A 165 15.46 -9.60 8.46
N ASP A 166 16.48 -10.44 8.23
CA ASP A 166 16.58 -11.27 7.02
C ASP A 166 15.45 -12.30 6.90
N SER A 167 15.02 -12.90 8.01
CA SER A 167 13.92 -13.88 8.00
C SER A 167 12.57 -13.21 7.69
N CYS A 168 12.34 -12.01 8.22
CA CYS A 168 11.15 -11.20 7.93
C CYS A 168 11.17 -10.75 6.47
N ASN A 169 12.31 -10.29 5.96
CA ASN A 169 12.48 -9.89 4.56
C ASN A 169 12.19 -11.06 3.60
N SER A 170 12.73 -12.24 3.89
CA SER A 170 12.49 -13.47 3.12
C SER A 170 11.03 -13.92 3.17
N THR A 171 10.38 -13.77 4.33
CA THR A 171 8.95 -14.07 4.51
C THR A 171 8.08 -13.13 3.69
N LEU A 172 8.41 -11.83 3.69
CA LEU A 172 7.70 -10.83 2.89
C LEU A 172 7.87 -11.08 1.39
N LEU A 173 9.09 -11.38 0.91
CA LEU A 173 9.34 -11.74 -0.49
C LEU A 173 8.45 -12.90 -0.95
N ARG A 174 8.37 -13.96 -0.15
CA ARG A 174 7.48 -15.09 -0.42
C ARG A 174 6.02 -14.66 -0.47
N ALA A 175 5.58 -13.82 0.47
CA ALA A 175 4.21 -13.34 0.50
C ALA A 175 3.84 -12.50 -0.71
N LEU A 176 4.76 -11.63 -1.16
CA LEU A 176 4.57 -10.82 -2.36
C LEU A 176 4.47 -11.69 -3.62
N GLU A 177 5.28 -12.75 -3.73
CA GLU A 177 5.20 -13.67 -4.85
C GLU A 177 3.89 -14.48 -4.85
N GLU A 178 3.43 -14.95 -3.70
CA GLU A 178 2.14 -15.64 -3.59
C GLU A 178 0.95 -14.70 -3.93
N LEU A 179 0.98 -13.44 -3.48
CA LEU A 179 0.00 -12.45 -3.90
C LEU A 179 0.01 -12.24 -5.43
N ARG A 180 1.19 -12.26 -6.05
CA ARG A 180 1.33 -12.16 -7.50
C ARG A 180 0.67 -13.35 -8.21
N LEU A 181 0.96 -14.56 -7.74
CA LEU A 181 0.42 -15.81 -8.29
C LEU A 181 -1.10 -15.89 -8.16
N LEU A 182 -1.68 -15.28 -7.11
CA LEU A 182 -3.12 -15.16 -6.92
C LEU A 182 -3.77 -14.05 -7.76
N GLY A 183 -3.00 -13.23 -8.48
CA GLY A 183 -3.53 -12.11 -9.27
C GLY A 183 -3.93 -10.90 -8.43
N LEU A 184 -3.38 -10.77 -7.21
CA LEU A 184 -3.67 -9.66 -6.29
C LEU A 184 -2.72 -8.47 -6.47
N LEU A 185 -1.54 -8.72 -7.04
CA LEU A 185 -0.58 -7.71 -7.48
C LEU A 185 0.08 -8.14 -8.78
N ALA A 186 0.54 -7.20 -9.61
CA ALA A 186 1.16 -7.55 -10.87
C ALA A 186 2.67 -7.80 -10.71
N ARG A 187 3.35 -6.93 -9.98
CA ARG A 187 4.75 -7.10 -9.60
C ARG A 187 5.02 -6.39 -8.28
N ALA A 188 5.91 -6.95 -7.48
CA ALA A 188 6.45 -6.29 -6.31
C ALA A 188 7.96 -6.54 -6.22
N THR A 189 8.70 -5.52 -5.81
CA THR A 189 10.16 -5.57 -5.63
C THR A 189 10.46 -5.08 -4.23
N LEU A 190 11.16 -5.89 -3.44
CA LEU A 190 11.59 -5.53 -2.10
C LEU A 190 13.01 -4.98 -2.15
N SER A 191 13.30 -3.95 -1.37
CA SER A 191 14.68 -3.46 -1.18
C SER A 191 15.55 -4.56 -0.58
N ASP A 192 16.75 -4.72 -1.09
CA ASP A 192 17.73 -5.61 -0.49
C ASP A 192 18.12 -5.10 0.90
N VAL A 193 18.20 -6.03 1.87
CA VAL A 193 18.79 -5.76 3.17
C VAL A 193 20.31 -5.87 2.99
N ASN A 194 20.98 -4.73 2.82
CA ASN A 194 22.44 -4.66 2.70
C ASN A 194 23.11 -4.78 4.07
N ASP A 195 24.44 -4.91 4.09
CA ASP A 195 25.19 -5.08 5.34
C ASP A 195 25.05 -3.87 6.27
N GLU A 196 24.98 -2.66 5.70
CA GLU A 196 24.71 -1.42 6.45
C GLU A 196 23.36 -1.47 7.18
N ALA A 197 22.27 -1.86 6.52
CA ALA A 197 20.96 -2.01 7.17
C ALA A 197 20.94 -3.11 8.25
N ARG A 198 21.77 -4.15 8.12
CA ARG A 198 21.92 -5.18 9.16
C ARG A 198 22.67 -4.63 10.37
N GLU A 199 23.75 -3.90 10.14
CA GLU A 199 24.56 -3.26 11.17
C GLU A 199 23.73 -2.21 11.91
N ASP A 200 23.05 -1.31 11.19
CA ASP A 200 22.14 -0.31 11.74
C ASP A 200 21.07 -0.94 12.62
N PHE A 201 20.40 -2.00 12.14
CA PHE A 201 19.39 -2.70 12.92
C PHE A 201 19.99 -3.42 14.14
N ALA A 202 21.19 -4.00 14.03
CA ALA A 202 21.87 -4.65 15.15
C ALA A 202 22.31 -3.65 16.23
N ASP A 203 22.67 -2.44 15.83
CA ASP A 203 23.08 -1.34 16.70
C ASP A 203 21.88 -0.55 17.28
N GLY A 204 20.67 -0.92 16.89
CA GLY A 204 19.42 -0.30 17.34
C GLY A 204 19.13 1.06 16.71
N LEU A 205 19.68 1.30 15.51
CA LEU A 205 19.36 2.45 14.68
C LEU A 205 18.09 2.19 13.86
N ASP A 206 17.39 3.28 13.55
CA ASP A 206 16.19 3.24 12.71
C ASP A 206 16.54 2.68 11.32
N THR A 207 15.90 1.57 10.95
CA THR A 207 16.14 0.89 9.67
C THR A 207 14.92 1.00 8.78
N THR A 208 15.12 1.25 7.50
CA THR A 208 14.03 1.40 6.53
C THR A 208 14.05 0.26 5.51
N ILE A 209 12.88 -0.37 5.32
CA ILE A 209 12.64 -1.38 4.27
C ILE A 209 11.59 -0.83 3.31
N THR A 210 11.83 -0.93 2.00
CA THR A 210 10.91 -0.40 0.98
C THR A 210 10.43 -1.51 0.05
N VAL A 211 9.12 -1.54 -0.21
CA VAL A 211 8.51 -2.38 -1.24
C VAL A 211 7.98 -1.50 -2.36
N ALA A 212 8.44 -1.72 -3.59
CA ALA A 212 7.85 -1.13 -4.77
C ALA A 212 6.80 -2.09 -5.36
N VAL A 213 5.55 -1.66 -5.47
CA VAL A 213 4.44 -2.45 -5.99
C VAL A 213 3.93 -1.83 -7.27
N ASP A 214 4.00 -2.59 -8.35
CA ASP A 214 3.40 -2.20 -9.62
C ASP A 214 2.02 -2.83 -9.72
N THR A 215 0.99 -1.98 -9.75
CA THR A 215 -0.43 -2.34 -9.83
C THR A 215 -0.89 -3.34 -8.76
N ASP A 216 -1.71 -2.87 -7.84
CA ASP A 216 -2.44 -3.71 -6.90
C ASP A 216 -3.94 -3.75 -7.25
N ILE A 217 -4.63 -4.84 -6.91
CA ILE A 217 -6.04 -5.01 -7.29
C ILE A 217 -6.98 -3.98 -6.63
N PHE A 218 -6.57 -3.41 -5.50
CA PHE A 218 -7.32 -2.44 -4.73
C PHE A 218 -6.94 -0.99 -5.02
N GLN A 219 -5.92 -0.74 -5.83
CA GLN A 219 -5.30 0.57 -6.06
C GLN A 219 -6.35 1.60 -6.49
N SER A 220 -7.20 1.23 -7.44
CA SER A 220 -8.29 2.07 -7.91
C SER A 220 -9.28 2.43 -6.79
N SER A 221 -9.64 1.46 -5.95
CA SER A 221 -10.53 1.72 -4.81
C SER A 221 -9.87 2.62 -3.77
N THR A 222 -8.58 2.44 -3.49
CA THR A 222 -7.79 3.26 -2.58
C THR A 222 -7.70 4.71 -3.07
N ILE A 223 -7.47 4.92 -4.37
CA ILE A 223 -7.46 6.26 -4.98
C ILE A 223 -8.84 6.91 -4.83
N LEU A 224 -9.92 6.23 -5.21
CA LEU A 224 -11.28 6.76 -5.12
C LEU A 224 -11.70 7.13 -3.69
N LEU A 225 -11.32 6.32 -2.70
CA LEU A 225 -11.54 6.61 -1.27
C LEU A 225 -10.72 7.82 -0.83
N SER A 226 -9.45 7.85 -1.21
CA SER A 226 -8.50 8.92 -0.89
C SER A 226 -8.84 10.24 -1.56
N GLU A 227 -9.62 10.26 -2.64
CA GLU A 227 -10.16 11.46 -3.30
C GLU A 227 -11.42 12.02 -2.61
N GLN A 228 -12.05 11.24 -1.73
CA GLN A 228 -13.27 11.63 -1.00
C GLN A 228 -13.09 11.89 0.50
N GLY A 229 -11.94 11.52 1.08
CA GLY A 229 -11.59 11.83 2.48
C GLY A 229 -11.41 10.58 3.32
N PHE A 230 -11.66 9.42 2.72
CA PHE A 230 -11.70 8.15 3.42
C PHE A 230 -10.30 7.51 3.41
N ARG A 231 -9.48 7.87 4.41
CA ARG A 231 -8.08 7.40 4.54
C ARG A 231 -7.81 6.55 5.78
N LEU A 232 -8.83 6.36 6.63
CA LEU A 232 -8.66 5.64 7.89
C LEU A 232 -8.44 4.15 7.64
N PHE A 233 -9.35 3.54 6.87
CA PHE A 233 -9.24 2.18 6.39
C PHE A 233 -9.12 2.24 4.87
N THR A 234 -7.93 1.93 4.35
CA THR A 234 -7.65 1.82 2.92
C THR A 234 -7.16 0.41 2.64
N PRO A 235 -7.64 -0.25 1.58
CA PRO A 235 -7.17 -1.57 1.23
C PRO A 235 -5.74 -1.50 0.70
N SER A 236 -4.80 -2.14 1.41
CA SER A 236 -3.44 -2.36 0.91
C SER A 236 -2.84 -3.65 1.46
N LEU A 237 -2.83 -4.69 0.64
CA LEU A 237 -2.33 -6.02 1.02
C LEU A 237 -0.85 -5.95 1.41
N THR A 238 -0.03 -5.25 0.61
CA THR A 238 1.40 -5.11 0.86
C THR A 238 1.68 -4.39 2.17
N SER A 239 0.96 -3.31 2.47
CA SER A 239 1.13 -2.59 3.73
C SER A 239 0.71 -3.42 4.93
N PHE A 240 -0.40 -4.16 4.85
CA PHE A 240 -0.84 -5.05 5.93
C PHE A 240 0.15 -6.18 6.21
N LEU A 241 0.65 -6.82 5.16
CA LEU A 241 1.68 -7.87 5.29
C LEU A 241 2.97 -7.33 5.86
N THR A 242 3.45 -6.20 5.33
CA THR A 242 4.68 -5.55 5.79
C THR A 242 4.58 -5.19 7.27
N GLN A 243 3.48 -4.52 7.66
CA GLN A 243 3.23 -4.17 9.07
C GLN A 243 3.21 -5.43 9.95
N TYR A 244 2.48 -6.47 9.56
CA TYR A 244 2.33 -7.67 10.38
C TYR A 244 3.64 -8.46 10.52
N ILE A 245 4.34 -8.74 9.41
CA ILE A 245 5.57 -9.54 9.41
C ILE A 245 6.65 -8.86 10.25
N PHE A 246 6.88 -7.56 10.05
CA PHE A 246 7.94 -6.85 10.79
C PHE A 246 7.55 -6.57 12.24
N SER A 247 6.25 -6.50 12.58
CA SER A 247 5.81 -6.38 13.98
C SER A 247 6.10 -7.64 14.82
N THR A 248 6.57 -8.72 14.20
CA THR A 248 7.04 -9.91 14.92
C THR A 248 8.46 -9.76 15.47
N LEU A 249 9.23 -8.78 14.99
CA LEU A 249 10.57 -8.50 15.49
C LEU A 249 10.50 -8.06 16.97
N PRO A 250 11.40 -8.57 17.83
CA PRO A 250 11.41 -8.19 19.24
C PRO A 250 11.77 -6.71 19.39
N ASN A 251 11.13 -6.03 20.35
CA ASN A 251 11.38 -4.64 20.72
C ASN A 251 11.36 -3.64 19.55
N THR A 252 10.67 -3.96 18.45
CA THR A 252 10.62 -3.09 17.28
C THR A 252 9.24 -2.48 17.14
N THR A 253 9.18 -1.15 17.02
CA THR A 253 8.01 -0.42 16.57
C THR A 253 8.05 -0.30 15.05
N VAL A 254 6.96 -0.65 14.39
CA VAL A 254 6.85 -0.65 12.93
C VAL A 254 5.89 0.43 12.49
N ASP A 255 6.35 1.33 11.62
CA ASP A 255 5.53 2.35 10.97
C ASP A 255 5.56 2.17 9.46
N VAL A 256 4.39 1.99 8.85
CA VAL A 256 4.25 1.74 7.41
C VAL A 256 3.56 2.93 6.75
N THR A 257 4.23 3.53 5.77
CA THR A 257 3.75 4.65 4.98
C THR A 257 3.73 4.32 3.49
N GLU A 258 2.66 4.71 2.80
CA GLU A 258 2.49 4.49 1.37
C GLU A 258 2.69 5.76 0.57
N TYR A 259 3.41 5.67 -0.54
CA TYR A 259 3.60 6.73 -1.51
C TYR A 259 3.12 6.28 -2.89
N PHE A 260 2.20 7.04 -3.47
CA PHE A 260 1.70 6.80 -4.82
C PHE A 260 2.61 7.53 -5.81
N MET A 261 3.03 6.84 -6.87
CA MET A 261 3.99 7.35 -7.85
C MET A 261 3.42 7.29 -9.27
N ASP A 262 3.65 8.36 -10.02
CA ASP A 262 3.53 8.39 -11.48
C ASP A 262 4.93 8.37 -12.08
N THR A 263 5.29 7.24 -12.67
CA THR A 263 6.61 7.01 -13.24
C THR A 263 6.79 7.63 -14.62
N ASN A 264 5.74 8.22 -15.22
CA ASN A 264 5.82 8.90 -16.51
C ASN A 264 6.21 10.38 -16.42
N TYR A 265 6.45 10.91 -15.21
CA TYR A 265 6.86 12.29 -14.95
C TYR A 265 6.07 13.32 -15.76
N ASN A 266 4.84 13.62 -15.32
CA ASN A 266 4.02 14.66 -15.94
C ASN A 266 3.87 15.86 -14.99
N SER A 267 4.26 17.05 -15.44
CA SER A 267 4.04 18.29 -14.69
C SER A 267 2.58 18.75 -14.68
N ASP A 268 1.75 18.18 -15.56
CA ASP A 268 0.31 18.42 -15.60
C ASP A 268 -0.39 17.47 -14.62
N PRO A 269 -0.90 18.00 -13.49
CA PRO A 269 -1.51 17.17 -12.46
C PRO A 269 -2.81 16.50 -12.95
N ASP A 270 -3.44 17.01 -14.02
CA ASP A 270 -4.66 16.45 -14.60
C ASP A 270 -4.39 15.24 -15.51
N LYS A 271 -3.12 14.96 -15.80
CA LYS A 271 -2.66 13.78 -16.56
C LYS A 271 -1.95 12.75 -15.66
N PHE A 272 -2.04 12.95 -14.35
CA PHE A 272 -1.42 12.09 -13.35
C PHE A 272 -2.09 10.71 -13.33
N GLU A 273 -1.27 9.67 -13.45
CA GLU A 273 -1.70 8.28 -13.37
C GLU A 273 -0.82 7.53 -12.37
N VAL A 274 -1.41 6.97 -11.32
CA VAL A 274 -0.64 6.17 -10.37
C VAL A 274 -0.25 4.86 -11.03
N LYS A 275 1.06 4.64 -11.21
CA LYS A 275 1.60 3.42 -11.82
C LYS A 275 2.26 2.49 -10.82
N GLN A 276 2.80 3.07 -9.74
CA GLN A 276 3.52 2.34 -8.71
C GLN A 276 3.14 2.86 -7.33
N VAL A 277 3.12 1.98 -6.34
CA VAL A 277 2.98 2.31 -4.93
C VAL A 277 4.27 1.89 -4.22
N LEU A 278 4.90 2.81 -3.51
CA LEU A 278 6.01 2.50 -2.61
C LEU A 278 5.47 2.35 -1.20
N VAL A 279 5.68 1.19 -0.61
CA VAL A 279 5.38 0.90 0.79
C VAL A 279 6.70 1.02 1.56
N ASN A 280 6.82 2.05 2.38
CA ASN A 280 7.98 2.27 3.21
C ASN A 280 7.71 1.81 4.63
N CYS A 281 8.60 1.01 5.19
CA CYS A 281 8.51 0.41 6.52
C CYS A 281 9.68 0.92 7.37
N GLU A 282 9.39 1.79 8.32
CA GLU A 282 10.37 2.26 9.30
C GLU A 282 10.33 1.33 10.52
N LEU A 283 11.49 0.76 10.85
CA LEU A 283 11.72 -0.09 12.03
C LEU A 283 12.45 0.74 13.08
N LYS A 284 11.82 0.95 14.23
CA LYS A 284 12.34 1.76 15.34
C LYS A 284 12.54 0.89 16.58
N GLN A 285 13.73 0.89 17.17
CA GLN A 285 14.04 0.10 18.37
C GLN A 285 13.83 0.88 19.68
#